data_AF-A0A6B3FQH6-F1
#
_entry.id   AF-A0A6B3FQH6-F1
#
_cell.length_a   1.000
_cell.length_b   1.000
_cell.length_c   1.000
_cell.angle_alpha   90.00
_cell.angle_beta   90.00
_cell.angle_gamma   90.00
#
_symmetry.space_group_name_H-M   'P 1'
#
loop_
_entity.id
_entity.type
_entity.pdbx_description
1 polymer ?
#
loop_
_entity_poly.entity_id
_entity_poly.type
_entity_poly.pdbx_seq_one_letter_code
_entity_poly.pdbx_strand_id
1 'polypeptide(L)' 'HAQDDTGCAVANTLAAVDAGATHVQCTANGYGERVGNANLFPVVAALELKYGMKVLPEGALAEMTRISHAIAEVV' A
#
# COMPACT_ATOMS: atom_id res chain seq x y z
N HIS A 1 6.07 0.84 8.39
CA HIS A 1 4.97 0.19 9.13
C HIS A 1 4.17 1.29 9.81
N ALA A 2 3.33 1.98 9.05
CA ALA A 2 2.54 3.10 9.57
C ALA A 2 1.12 2.64 9.87
N GLN A 3 0.59 3.07 11.01
CA GLN A 3 -0.82 2.93 11.39
C GLN A 3 -1.61 4.15 10.90
N ASP A 4 -2.90 3.97 10.63
CA ASP A 4 -3.75 4.97 9.97
C ASP A 4 -4.59 5.80 10.93
N ASP A 5 -4.22 5.86 12.22
CA ASP A 5 -4.92 6.60 13.30
C ASP A 5 -5.26 8.07 12.96
N THR A 6 -4.54 8.66 12.00
CA THR A 6 -4.72 10.05 11.53
C THR A 6 -5.04 10.15 10.04
N GLY A 7 -5.36 9.04 9.37
CA GLY A 7 -5.60 9.00 7.92
C GLY A 7 -4.35 9.31 7.08
N CYS A 8 -3.17 9.17 7.68
CA CYS A 8 -1.90 9.59 7.10
C CYS A 8 -0.95 8.41 6.82
N ALA A 9 -1.37 7.15 7.00
CA ALA A 9 -0.47 6.00 6.92
C ALA A 9 0.17 5.84 5.52
N VAL A 10 -0.61 6.04 4.45
CA VAL A 10 -0.10 6.00 3.07
C VAL A 10 0.92 7.12 2.84
N ALA A 11 0.57 8.35 3.20
CA ALA A 11 1.45 9.52 3.03
C ALA A 11 2.75 9.37 3.82
N ASN A 12 2.67 8.96 5.09
CA ASN A 12 3.84 8.72 5.93
C ASN A 12 4.71 7.57 5.40
N THR A 13 4.09 6.55 4.79
CA THR A 13 4.81 5.44 4.18
C THR A 13 5.59 5.90 2.95
N LEU A 14 4.98 6.69 2.07
CA LEU A 14 5.67 7.25 0.89
C LEU A 14 6.75 8.26 1.30
N ALA A 15 6.48 9.12 2.29
CA ALA A 15 7.48 10.03 2.85
C ALA A 15 8.69 9.29 3.45
N ALA A 16 8.48 8.11 4.05
CA ALA A 16 9.58 7.28 4.51
C ALA A 16 10.41 6.73 3.34
N VAL A 17 9.78 6.34 2.23
CA VAL A 17 10.48 5.94 0.99
C VAL A 17 11.28 7.11 0.42
N ASP A 18 10.70 8.31 0.36
CA ASP A 18 11.40 9.55 -0.05
C ASP A 18 12.62 9.84 0.84
N ALA A 19 12.53 9.53 2.13
CA ALA A 19 13.62 9.66 3.09
C ALA A 19 14.66 8.51 3.02
N GLY A 20 14.50 7.55 2.10
CA GLY A 20 15.45 6.48 1.83
C GLY A 20 15.10 5.12 2.43
N ALA A 21 13.90 4.93 3.01
CA ALA A 21 13.46 3.60 3.43
C ALA A 21 13.28 2.68 2.22
N THR A 22 13.90 1.50 2.27
CA THR A 22 13.85 0.50 1.19
C THR A 22 12.87 -0.65 1.47
N HIS A 23 12.26 -0.66 2.66
CA HIS A 23 11.25 -1.65 3.04
C HIS A 23 10.08 -0.96 3.75
N VAL A 24 8.87 -1.23 3.27
CA VAL A 24 7.63 -0.77 3.87
C VAL A 24 6.70 -1.95 4.12
N GLN A 25 5.95 -1.86 5.21
CA GLN A 25 4.95 -2.85 5.58
C GLN A 25 3.58 -2.19 5.50
N CYS A 26 2.71 -2.84 4.74
CA CYS A 26 1.35 -2.44 4.43
C CYS A 26 0.46 -3.69 4.49
N THR A 27 -0.85 -3.50 4.46
CA THR A 27 -1.82 -4.60 4.40
C THR A 27 -2.84 -4.36 3.29
N ALA A 28 -3.42 -5.45 2.77
CA ALA A 28 -4.49 -5.35 1.79
C ALA A 28 -5.64 -4.49 2.35
N ASN A 29 -6.11 -3.53 1.55
CA ASN A 29 -7.16 -2.56 1.91
C ASN A 29 -6.88 -1.76 3.20
N GLY A 30 -5.66 -1.81 3.75
CA GLY A 30 -5.31 -1.19 5.03
C GLY A 30 -5.80 -1.96 6.25
N TYR A 31 -6.28 -3.21 6.11
CA TYR A 31 -6.78 -3.98 7.25
C TYR A 31 -5.73 -4.13 8.37
N GLY A 32 -6.19 -4.02 9.61
CA GLY A 32 -5.32 -4.03 10.78
C GLY A 32 -6.10 -3.70 12.04
N GLU A 33 -5.39 -3.54 13.15
CA GLU A 33 -6.00 -3.12 14.42
C GLU A 33 -6.56 -1.69 14.33
N ARG A 34 -7.59 -1.38 15.12
CA ARG A 34 -8.22 -0.05 15.22
C ARG A 34 -8.71 0.45 13.86
N VAL A 35 -8.07 1.50 13.33
CA VAL A 35 -8.40 2.11 12.04
C VAL A 35 -7.54 1.58 10.89
N GLY A 36 -6.64 0.63 11.17
CA GLY A 36 -5.87 -0.09 10.16
C GLY A 36 -4.45 0.42 9.95
N ASN A 37 -3.77 -0.22 9.01
CA ASN A 37 -2.40 0.08 8.59
C ASN A 37 -2.41 0.86 7.26
N ALA A 38 -1.21 1.28 6.82
CA ALA A 38 -1.02 1.75 5.45
C ALA A 38 -1.60 0.75 4.42
N ASN A 39 -2.52 1.24 3.59
CA ASN A 39 -3.15 0.42 2.57
C ASN A 39 -2.15 0.09 1.46
N LEU A 40 -1.93 -1.21 1.22
CA LEU A 40 -0.98 -1.75 0.26
C LEU A 40 -1.27 -1.25 -1.16
N PHE A 41 -2.54 -1.19 -1.57
CA PHE A 41 -2.90 -0.88 -2.95
C PHE A 41 -2.52 0.55 -3.37
N PRO A 42 -2.89 1.63 -2.66
CA PRO A 42 -2.46 2.98 -3.01
C PRO A 42 -0.95 3.19 -2.82
N VAL A 43 -0.30 2.53 -1.84
CA VAL A 43 1.17 2.61 -1.70
C VAL A 43 1.87 2.04 -2.93
N VAL A 44 1.52 0.81 -3.35
CA VAL A 44 2.11 0.18 -4.53
C VAL A 44 1.79 0.95 -5.81
N ALA A 45 0.55 1.42 -5.97
CA ALA A 45 0.17 2.22 -7.14
C ALA A 45 0.94 3.54 -7.23
N ALA A 46 1.18 4.22 -6.11
CA ALA A 46 2.02 5.42 -6.08
C ALA A 46 3.47 5.11 -6.47
N LEU A 47 4.05 4.04 -5.92
CA LEU A 47 5.42 3.64 -6.23
C LEU A 47 5.61 3.32 -7.73
N GLU A 48 4.72 2.51 -8.31
CA GLU A 48 4.80 2.12 -9.73
C GLU A 48 4.45 3.27 -10.68
N LEU A 49 3.33 3.97 -10.45
CA LEU A 49 2.77 4.92 -11.42
C LEU A 49 3.29 6.34 -11.27
N LYS A 50 3.78 6.72 -10.08
CA LYS A 50 4.20 8.10 -9.80
C LYS A 50 5.69 8.21 -9.52
N TYR A 51 6.28 7.21 -8.86
CA TYR A 51 7.70 7.20 -8.52
C TYR A 51 8.54 6.45 -9.56
N GLY A 52 7.91 5.71 -10.49
CA GLY A 52 8.61 4.90 -11.49
C GLY A 52 9.41 3.74 -10.88
N MET A 53 9.04 3.31 -9.67
CA MET A 53 9.68 2.22 -8.94
C MET A 53 8.97 0.90 -9.21
N LYS A 54 9.67 -0.03 -9.88
CA LYS A 54 9.17 -1.39 -10.09
C LYS A 54 9.27 -2.20 -8.80
N VAL A 55 8.12 -2.40 -8.14
CA VAL A 55 7.96 -3.16 -6.90
C VAL A 55 7.09 -4.41 -7.07
N LEU A 56 6.48 -4.58 -8.24
CA LEU A 56 5.73 -5.77 -8.63
C LEU A 56 6.32 -6.48 -9.87
N PRO A 57 6.03 -7.78 -10.04
CA PRO A 57 6.23 -8.46 -11.31
C PRO A 57 5.47 -7.78 -12.46
N GLU A 58 5.95 -7.96 -13.68
CA GLU A 58 5.30 -7.41 -14.88
C GLU A 58 3.86 -7.91 -15.00
N GLY A 59 2.93 -7.02 -15.35
CA GLY A 59 1.50 -7.31 -15.48
C GLY A 59 0.72 -7.39 -14.17
N ALA A 60 1.37 -7.54 -13.01
CA ALA A 60 0.68 -7.72 -11.74
C ALA A 60 -0.07 -6.47 -11.24
N LEU A 61 0.31 -5.27 -11.69
CA LEU A 61 -0.37 -4.01 -11.35
C LEU A 61 -1.85 -4.03 -11.79
N ALA A 62 -2.15 -4.64 -12.95
CA ALA A 62 -3.52 -4.74 -13.47
C ALA A 62 -4.43 -5.62 -12.60
N GLU A 63 -3.85 -6.55 -11.85
CA GLU A 63 -4.58 -7.48 -10.98
C GLU A 63 -5.02 -6.84 -9.65
N MET A 64 -4.49 -5.66 -9.30
CA MET A 64 -4.68 -5.06 -7.98
C MET A 64 -6.15 -4.86 -7.61
N THR A 65 -6.99 -4.39 -8.53
CA THR A 65 -8.42 -4.21 -8.26
C THR A 65 -9.12 -5.54 -7.99
N ARG A 66 -8.84 -6.56 -8.80
CA ARG A 66 -9.42 -7.91 -8.62
C ARG A 66 -9.01 -8.48 -7.26
N ILE A 67 -7.75 -8.35 -6.89
CA ILE A 67 -7.22 -8.85 -5.61
C ILE A 67 -7.81 -8.07 -4.42
N SER A 68 -7.89 -6.74 -4.50
CA SER A 68 -8.50 -5.89 -3.47
C SER A 68 -9.94 -6.31 -3.17
N HIS A 69 -10.75 -6.52 -4.21
CA HIS A 69 -12.12 -7.03 -4.06
C HIS A 69 -12.16 -8.45 -3.51
N ALA A 70 -11.36 -9.37 -4.06
CA ALA A 70 -11.36 -10.76 -3.59
C ALA A 70 -11.01 -10.89 -2.10
N ILE A 71 -10.13 -10.03 -1.57
CA ILE A 71 -9.82 -10.00 -0.14
C ILE A 71 -10.98 -9.37 0.65
N ALA A 72 -11.60 -8.30 0.13
CA ALA A 72 -12.72 -7.64 0.79
C ALA A 72 -13.94 -8.56 0.96
N GLU A 73 -14.14 -9.56 0.09
CA GLU A 73 -15.22 -10.54 0.20
C GLU A 73 -15.00 -11.58 1.32
N VAL A 74 -13.80 -11.68 1.89
CA VAL A 74 -13.44 -12.68 2.93
C VAL A 74 -13.29 -12.04 4.31
N VAL A 75 -13.25 -10.70 4.38
CA VAL A 75 -13.03 -9.93 5.61
C VAL A 75 -14.31 -9.30 6.11
#